data_AF-A0A0F2C960-F1
#
_entry.id   AF-A0A0F2C960-F1
#
_cell.length_a   1.000
_cell.length_b   1.000
_cell.length_c   1.000
_cell.angle_alpha   90.00
_cell.angle_beta   90.00
_cell.angle_gamma   90.00
#
_symmetry.space_group_name_H-M   'P 1'
#
loop_
_entity.id
_entity.type
_entity.pdbx_description
1 polymer ?
#
loop_
_entity_poly.entity_id
_entity_poly.type
_entity_poly.pdbx_seq_one_letter_code
_entity_poly.pdbx_strand_id
1 'polypeptide(L)'
;MTGVPRRDRPPVRGAVVDDMTRCVHYRSAVDIIAIRFACCGEYYPCHLCHEEAAGHPAEQWPLDARAEKAILCGACGDELSIADYITVTACPRCHSPFNERCALHAHLYFETDLQESP
;
A
#
# COMPACT_ATOMS: atom_id res chain seq x y z
N MET A 1 17.09 3.24 -21.70
CA MET A 1 16.83 2.02 -20.91
C MET A 1 17.79 2.00 -19.72
N THR A 2 17.45 2.67 -18.63
CA THR A 2 18.26 2.67 -17.40
C THR A 2 17.39 2.14 -16.28
N GLY A 3 17.20 0.82 -16.26
CA GLY A 3 16.69 0.13 -15.09
C GLY A 3 17.75 0.21 -14.01
N VAL A 4 17.55 1.09 -13.04
CA VAL A 4 18.35 1.11 -11.80
C VAL A 4 18.16 -0.26 -11.13
N PRO A 5 19.23 -0.98 -10.77
CA PRO A 5 19.11 -2.27 -10.11
C PRO A 5 18.38 -2.08 -8.78
N ARG A 6 17.19 -2.70 -8.63
CA ARG A 6 16.41 -2.67 -7.40
C ARG A 6 16.95 -3.69 -6.40
N ARG A 7 17.96 -3.28 -5.65
CA ARG A 7 18.39 -3.88 -4.39
C ARG A 7 18.43 -2.67 -3.44
N ASP A 8 17.48 -2.43 -2.55
CA ASP A 8 16.82 -3.29 -1.58
C ASP A 8 15.38 -2.80 -1.37
N ARG A 9 14.36 -3.61 -1.70
CA ARG A 9 12.96 -3.29 -1.35
C ARG A 9 12.33 -4.43 -0.55
N PRO A 10 11.38 -4.15 0.35
CA PRO A 10 10.65 -5.19 1.06
C PRO A 10 9.98 -6.19 0.09
N PRO A 11 9.91 -7.48 0.44
CA PRO A 11 9.15 -8.44 -0.35
C PRO A 11 7.67 -8.11 -0.31
N VAL A 12 7.00 -8.26 -1.47
CA VAL A 12 5.54 -8.09 -1.60
C VAL A 12 4.92 -9.46 -1.85
N ARG A 13 3.94 -9.82 -1.02
CA ARG A 13 3.25 -11.11 -1.01
C ARG A 13 1.91 -11.05 -1.75
N GLY A 14 1.26 -12.21 -1.89
CA GLY A 14 0.01 -12.37 -2.62
C GLY A 14 0.22 -12.58 -4.12
N ALA A 15 -0.87 -12.49 -4.89
CA ALA A 15 -0.88 -12.75 -6.32
C ALA A 15 -0.38 -11.55 -7.15
N VAL A 16 0.88 -11.17 -6.94
CA VAL A 16 1.57 -10.07 -7.65
C VAL A 16 1.82 -10.46 -9.11
N VAL A 17 1.61 -9.53 -10.05
CA VAL A 17 1.76 -9.78 -11.49
C VAL A 17 2.97 -9.09 -12.12
N ASP A 18 3.56 -8.10 -11.44
CA ASP A 18 4.75 -7.39 -11.92
C ASP A 18 5.58 -6.78 -10.79
N ASP A 19 6.72 -6.21 -11.14
CA ASP A 19 7.58 -5.50 -10.19
C ASP A 19 7.00 -4.18 -9.70
N MET A 20 5.88 -3.72 -10.26
CA MET A 20 5.23 -2.47 -9.87
C MET A 20 4.19 -2.68 -8.77
N THR A 21 4.19 -3.86 -8.13
CA THR A 21 3.28 -4.28 -7.05
C THR A 21 1.82 -4.45 -7.45
N ARG A 22 1.50 -4.47 -8.75
CA ARG A 22 0.14 -4.76 -9.22
C ARG A 22 -0.22 -6.20 -8.91
N CYS A 23 -1.50 -6.49 -8.73
CA CYS A 23 -1.99 -7.85 -8.49
C CYS A 23 -3.06 -8.29 -9.50
N VAL A 24 -3.47 -9.55 -9.40
CA VAL A 24 -4.56 -10.09 -10.23
C VAL A 24 -5.90 -9.38 -10.01
N HIS A 25 -6.12 -8.80 -8.82
CA HIS A 25 -7.36 -8.07 -8.50
C HIS A 25 -7.36 -6.64 -9.03
N TYR A 26 -6.24 -5.91 -8.90
CA TYR A 26 -6.06 -4.51 -9.31
C TYR A 26 -4.77 -4.33 -10.12
N ARG A 27 -4.91 -3.92 -11.38
CA ARG A 27 -3.82 -3.91 -12.38
C ARG A 27 -3.86 -2.75 -13.37
N SER A 28 -4.54 -1.66 -13.02
CA SER A 28 -4.42 -0.43 -13.79
C SER A 28 -3.00 0.13 -13.69
N ALA A 29 -2.68 1.08 -14.57
CA ALA A 29 -1.35 1.68 -14.60
C ALA A 29 -0.94 2.37 -13.28
N VAL A 30 -1.93 2.76 -12.45
CA VAL A 30 -1.79 3.50 -11.18
C VAL A 30 -1.95 2.64 -9.93
N ASP A 31 -2.23 1.34 -10.07
CA ASP A 31 -2.30 0.36 -8.96
C ASP A 31 -0.90 -0.07 -8.52
N ILE A 32 -0.04 0.90 -8.24
CA ILE A 32 1.40 0.70 -8.09
C ILE A 32 1.87 0.90 -6.65
N ILE A 33 1.03 0.58 -5.68
CA ILE A 33 1.39 0.58 -4.26
C ILE A 33 1.24 -0.81 -3.67
N ALA A 34 1.99 -1.08 -2.61
CA ALA A 34 1.71 -2.16 -1.67
C ALA A 34 1.55 -1.59 -0.27
N ILE A 35 0.63 -2.15 0.50
CA ILE A 35 0.31 -1.76 1.86
C ILE A 35 0.98 -2.74 2.82
N ARG A 36 1.68 -2.22 3.82
CA ARG A 36 2.12 -2.98 4.99
C ARG A 36 0.94 -3.15 5.92
N PHE A 37 0.54 -4.39 6.20
CA PHE A 37 -0.63 -4.64 7.06
C PHE A 37 -0.25 -4.57 8.54
N ALA A 38 -1.08 -3.95 9.37
CA ALA A 38 -0.80 -3.74 10.79
C ALA A 38 -0.62 -5.06 11.56
N CYS A 39 -1.49 -6.04 11.27
CA CYS A 39 -1.51 -7.36 11.91
C CYS A 39 -0.21 -8.18 11.76
N CYS A 40 0.52 -8.06 10.65
CA CYS A 40 1.67 -8.93 10.34
C CYS A 40 2.94 -8.18 9.93
N GLY A 41 2.85 -6.89 9.62
CA GLY A 41 3.97 -6.09 9.16
C GLY A 41 4.48 -6.46 7.76
N GLU A 42 3.72 -7.25 6.99
CA GLU A 42 4.08 -7.68 5.64
C GLU A 42 3.38 -6.85 4.57
N TYR A 43 4.01 -6.74 3.39
CA TYR A 43 3.47 -5.98 2.26
C TYR A 43 2.59 -6.84 1.34
N TYR A 44 1.38 -6.34 1.06
CA TYR A 44 0.47 -6.91 0.06
C TYR A 44 -0.05 -5.80 -0.87
N PRO A 45 -0.30 -6.08 -2.17
CA PRO A 45 -0.87 -5.11 -3.11
C PRO A 45 -2.26 -4.58 -2.72
N CYS A 46 -3.05 -5.41 -2.03
CA CYS A 46 -4.42 -5.08 -1.65
C CYS A 46 -4.96 -6.02 -0.55
N HIS A 47 -6.12 -5.69 0.00
CA HIS A 47 -6.81 -6.49 1.02
C HIS A 47 -7.17 -7.91 0.56
N LEU A 48 -7.57 -8.11 -0.70
CA LEU A 48 -7.90 -9.44 -1.23
C LEU A 48 -6.66 -10.34 -1.28
N CYS A 49 -5.52 -9.81 -1.74
CA CYS A 49 -4.25 -10.53 -1.72
C CYS A 49 -3.83 -10.93 -0.31
N HIS A 50 -4.11 -10.09 0.70
CA HIS A 50 -3.85 -10.43 2.10
C HIS A 50 -4.82 -11.52 2.59
N GLU A 51 -6.12 -11.33 2.39
CA GLU A 51 -7.18 -12.27 2.80
C GLU A 51 -6.93 -13.69 2.25
N GLU A 52 -6.48 -13.80 1.01
CA GLU A 52 -6.19 -15.08 0.35
C GLU A 52 -4.91 -15.76 0.87
N ALA A 53 -3.90 -15.00 1.32
CA ALA A 53 -2.53 -15.51 1.52
C ALA A 53 -2.03 -15.47 2.97
N ALA A 54 -2.55 -14.58 3.82
CA ALA A 54 -2.02 -14.34 5.16
C ALA A 54 -2.48 -15.39 6.19
N GLY A 55 -3.64 -16.04 5.96
CA GLY A 55 -4.19 -17.03 6.89
C GLY A 55 -4.77 -16.44 8.18
N HIS A 56 -4.91 -15.12 8.26
CA HIS A 56 -5.52 -14.38 9.37
C HIS A 56 -6.26 -13.14 8.84
N PRO A 57 -7.24 -12.61 9.59
CA PRO A 57 -7.92 -11.37 9.21
C PRO A 57 -6.95 -10.18 9.18
N ALA A 58 -7.30 -9.16 8.40
CA ALA A 58 -6.59 -7.89 8.37
C ALA A 58 -6.96 -7.02 9.58
N GLU A 59 -5.99 -6.24 10.05
CA GLU A 59 -6.18 -5.19 11.05
C GLU A 59 -5.85 -3.83 10.43
N GLN A 60 -6.59 -2.81 10.85
CA GLN A 60 -6.33 -1.43 10.47
C GLN A 60 -5.17 -0.88 11.30
N TRP A 61 -4.36 0.01 10.70
CA TRP A 61 -3.46 0.84 11.49
C TRP A 61 -4.26 1.87 12.29
N PRO A 62 -3.93 2.03 13.59
CA PRO A 62 -4.60 3.00 14.43
C PRO A 62 -4.22 4.44 14.06
N LEU A 63 -5.09 5.39 14.43
CA LEU A 63 -4.88 6.83 14.14
C LEU A 63 -3.54 7.37 14.65
N ASP A 64 -3.09 6.91 15.82
CA ASP A 64 -1.84 7.33 16.45
C ASP A 64 -0.58 6.75 15.78
N ALA A 65 -0.73 5.73 14.94
CA ALA A 65 0.35 5.11 14.17
C ALA A 65 0.48 5.66 12.74
N ARG A 66 -0.19 6.76 12.39
CA ARG A 66 -0.12 7.33 11.02
C ARG A 66 1.28 7.77 10.56
N ALA A 67 2.23 7.93 11.49
CA ALA A 67 3.63 8.20 11.16
C ALA A 67 4.38 6.97 10.60
N GLU A 68 3.82 5.76 10.74
CA GLU A 68 4.46 4.52 10.29
C GLU A 68 4.59 4.45 8.78
N LYS A 69 5.74 3.94 8.33
CA LYS A 69 6.03 3.65 6.93
C LYS A 69 5.31 2.37 6.52
N ALA A 70 4.13 2.53 5.92
CA ALA A 70 3.26 1.43 5.55
C ALA A 70 2.90 1.39 4.06
N ILE A 71 3.40 2.34 3.25
CA ILE A 71 3.06 2.41 1.82
C ILE A 71 4.33 2.28 0.99
N LEU A 72 4.46 1.17 0.27
CA LEU A 72 5.56 0.93 -0.66
C LEU A 72 5.17 1.38 -2.07
N CYS A 73 5.94 2.31 -2.64
CA CYS A 73 5.79 2.69 -4.04
C CYS A 73 6.40 1.62 -4.97
N GLY A 74 5.57 0.96 -5.75
CA GLY A 74 5.99 -0.01 -6.75
C GLY A 74 6.83 0.57 -7.89
N ALA A 75 6.78 1.88 -8.15
CA ALA A 75 7.57 2.50 -9.22
C ALA A 75 9.03 2.82 -8.85
N CYS A 76 9.31 3.13 -7.59
CA CYS A 76 10.66 3.50 -7.16
C CYS A 76 11.18 2.75 -5.93
N GLY A 77 10.31 2.00 -5.23
CA GLY A 77 10.64 1.28 -4.00
C GLY A 77 10.65 2.14 -2.74
N ASP A 78 10.28 3.42 -2.81
CA ASP A 78 10.23 4.30 -1.65
C ASP A 78 9.07 3.92 -0.71
N GLU A 79 9.33 3.97 0.60
CA GLU A 79 8.32 3.72 1.65
C GLU A 79 7.83 5.04 2.23
N LEU A 80 6.54 5.34 2.03
CA LEU A 80 5.87 6.52 2.54
C LEU A 80 5.18 6.20 3.88
N SER A 81 5.08 7.22 4.73
CA SER A 81 4.21 7.14 5.90
C SER A 81 2.73 7.11 5.48
N ILE A 82 1.86 6.59 6.34
CA ILE A 82 0.40 6.63 6.13
C ILE A 82 -0.05 8.09 6.01
N ALA A 83 0.44 8.97 6.89
CA ALA A 83 0.14 10.40 6.89
C ALA A 83 0.52 11.09 5.59
N ASP A 84 1.68 10.78 5.01
CA ASP A 84 2.08 11.35 3.72
C ASP A 84 1.17 10.83 2.60
N TYR A 85 0.96 9.51 2.55
CA TYR A 85 0.18 8.87 1.49
C TYR A 85 -1.24 9.42 1.37
N ILE A 86 -1.94 9.66 2.48
CA ILE A 86 -3.31 10.18 2.46
C ILE A 86 -3.42 11.62 1.94
N THR A 87 -2.30 12.36 1.87
CA THR A 87 -2.27 13.77 1.42
C THR A 87 -1.78 13.97 -0.01
N VAL A 88 -1.28 12.91 -0.66
CA VAL A 88 -0.64 13.00 -1.99
C VAL A 88 -1.38 12.16 -3.03
N THR A 89 -1.37 12.62 -4.28
CA THR A 89 -1.94 11.89 -5.43
C THR A 89 -0.88 11.16 -6.27
N ALA A 90 0.40 11.34 -5.92
CA ALA A 90 1.53 10.73 -6.59
C ALA A 90 2.69 10.52 -5.61
N CYS A 91 3.61 9.61 -5.95
CA CYS A 91 4.80 9.38 -5.14
C CYS A 91 5.67 10.66 -5.04
N PRO A 92 5.97 11.18 -3.84
CA PRO A 92 6.82 12.36 -3.68
C PRO A 92 8.25 12.18 -4.22
N ARG A 93 8.74 10.93 -4.27
CA ARG A 93 10.09 10.61 -4.76
C ARG A 93 10.17 10.60 -6.29
N CYS A 94 9.24 9.91 -6.95
CA CYS A 94 9.34 9.60 -8.38
C CYS A 94 8.20 10.16 -9.23
N HIS A 95 7.23 10.82 -8.61
CA HIS A 95 6.07 11.44 -9.24
C HIS A 95 5.18 10.49 -10.04
N SER A 96 5.33 9.17 -9.85
CA SER A 96 4.40 8.21 -10.44
C SER A 96 3.02 8.37 -9.81
N PRO A 97 1.96 8.46 -10.62
CA PRO A 97 0.60 8.67 -10.12
C PRO A 97 0.13 7.47 -9.30
N PHE A 98 -0.54 7.76 -8.18
CA PHE A 98 -1.22 6.75 -7.38
C PHE A 98 -2.69 6.69 -7.76
N ASN A 99 -3.31 5.53 -7.52
CA ASN A 99 -4.73 5.38 -7.72
C ASN A 99 -5.49 6.11 -6.61
N GLU A 100 -6.14 7.23 -6.94
CA GLU A 100 -7.02 7.95 -6.00
C GLU A 100 -8.20 7.08 -5.52
N ARG A 101 -8.60 6.06 -6.29
CA ARG A 101 -9.62 5.09 -5.85
C ARG A 101 -9.09 4.12 -4.79
N CYS A 102 -7.79 3.90 -4.66
CA CYS A 102 -7.24 3.17 -3.51
C CYS A 102 -7.53 3.91 -2.20
N ALA A 103 -7.62 5.24 -2.22
CA ALA A 103 -8.02 6.02 -1.05
C ALA A 103 -9.47 5.72 -0.61
N LEU A 104 -10.37 5.30 -1.53
CA LEU A 104 -11.70 4.85 -1.15
C LEU A 104 -11.65 3.58 -0.27
N HIS A 105 -10.62 2.76 -0.44
CA HIS A 105 -10.37 1.58 0.38
C HIS A 105 -9.44 1.88 1.57
N ALA A 106 -9.10 3.15 1.83
CA ALA A 106 -8.24 3.51 2.96
C ALA A 106 -8.79 2.98 4.28
N HIS A 107 -10.11 3.01 4.45
CA HIS A 107 -10.81 2.44 5.61
C HIS A 107 -10.64 0.92 5.77
N LEU A 108 -10.11 0.17 4.79
CA LEU A 108 -9.78 -1.25 4.97
C LEU A 108 -8.39 -1.45 5.58
N TYR A 109 -7.56 -0.40 5.59
CA TYR A 109 -6.15 -0.44 6.01
C TYR A 109 -5.84 0.49 7.18
N PHE A 110 -6.57 1.60 7.31
CA PHE A 110 -6.30 2.68 8.25
C PHE A 110 -7.59 3.08 8.94
N GLU A 111 -7.51 3.32 10.24
CA GLU A 111 -8.57 4.02 10.94
C GLU A 111 -8.76 5.43 10.36
N THR A 112 -10.02 5.82 10.21
CA THR A 112 -10.41 7.16 9.78
C THR A 112 -11.11 7.88 10.92
N ASP A 113 -10.94 9.19 11.04
CA ASP A 113 -11.56 10.04 12.06
C ASP A 113 -13.12 10.10 11.96
N LEU A 114 -13.73 9.27 11.12
CA LEU A 114 -15.17 9.21 10.83
C LEU A 114 -15.94 8.14 11.64
N GLN A 115 -15.40 7.68 12.77
CA GLN A 115 -16.16 6.83 13.70
C GLN A 115 -16.27 7.45 15.08
N GLU A 116 -17.03 8.54 15.18
CA GLU A 116 -17.91 8.77 16.33
C GLU A 116 -19.32 9.08 15.82
N SER A 117 -20.25 8.16 16.04
CA SER A 117 -21.67 8.45 16.16
C SER A 117 -22.23 7.44 17.17
N PRO A 118 -22.87 7.91 18.26
CA PRO A 118 -23.42 7.04 19.30
C PRO A 118 -24.52 6.10 18.81
#